data_AF-A0A955ELM2-F1
#
_entry.id   AF-A0A955ELM2-F1
#
_cell.length_a   1.000
_cell.length_b   1.000
_cell.length_c   1.000
_cell.angle_alpha   90.00
_cell.angle_beta   90.00
_cell.angle_gamma   90.00
#
_symmetry.space_group_name_H-M   'P 1'
#
loop_
_entity.id
_entity.type
_entity.pdbx_description
1 polymer ?
#
loop_
_entity_poly.entity_id
_entity_poly.type
_entity_poly.pdbx_seq_one_letter_code
_entity_poly.pdbx_strand_id
1 'polypeptide(L)'
;MAKTKTDRSLPLDQILIENSTYQSNKLRKRLLKSGIKLLCCEMCNRTEWMGSPIPLELDHINGNKYDNRLFNLRIICPNCHATTNTYRGKNIGSYK
;
A
#
# COMPACT_ATOMS: atom_id res chain seq x y z
N MET A 1 0.87 1.08 36.84
CA MET A 1 1.22 0.06 35.83
C MET A 1 0.22 0.17 34.68
N ALA A 2 0.64 0.71 33.53
CA ALA A 2 -0.23 0.90 32.38
C ALA A 2 -0.50 -0.45 31.70
N LYS A 3 -1.78 -0.82 31.58
CA LYS A 3 -2.21 -2.05 30.90
C LYS A 3 -1.90 -1.92 29.40
N THR A 4 -0.87 -2.62 28.92
CA THR A 4 -0.55 -2.71 27.48
C THR A 4 -1.70 -3.43 26.78
N LYS A 5 -2.50 -2.72 25.99
CA LYS A 5 -3.54 -3.34 25.15
C LYS A 5 -2.83 -4.26 24.15
N THR A 6 -3.02 -5.57 24.27
CA THR A 6 -2.58 -6.53 23.26
C THR A 6 -3.26 -6.19 21.94
N ASP A 7 -2.48 -5.73 20.96
CA ASP A 7 -2.97 -5.40 19.63
C ASP A 7 -3.51 -6.67 18.97
N ARG A 8 -4.84 -6.75 18.77
CA ARG A 8 -5.52 -7.88 18.12
C ARG A 8 -5.30 -7.91 16.60
N SER A 9 -4.32 -7.16 16.09
CA SER A 9 -4.07 -7.06 14.66
C SER A 9 -3.37 -8.32 14.15
N LEU A 10 -3.88 -8.88 13.04
CA LEU A 10 -3.27 -10.03 12.35
C LEU A 10 -1.78 -9.79 12.10
N PRO A 11 -0.84 -10.68 12.44
CA PRO A 11 0.58 -10.47 12.17
C PRO A 11 0.90 -10.11 10.70
N LEU A 12 1.94 -9.30 10.46
CA LEU A 12 2.24 -8.79 9.11
C LEU A 12 2.70 -9.89 8.15
N ASP A 13 3.41 -10.89 8.65
CA ASP A 13 3.79 -12.12 7.95
C ASP A 13 2.59 -12.94 7.46
N GLN A 14 1.43 -12.85 8.13
CA GLN A 14 0.18 -13.46 7.63
C GLN A 14 -0.54 -12.61 6.58
N ILE A 15 -0.14 -11.34 6.41
CA ILE A 15 -0.76 -10.41 5.47
C ILE A 15 0.08 -10.26 4.21
N LEU A 16 1.41 -10.19 4.35
CA LEU A 16 2.39 -9.93 3.29
C LEU A 16 2.72 -11.18 2.48
N ILE A 17 1.66 -11.86 2.04
CA ILE A 17 1.69 -13.13 1.30
C ILE A 17 0.92 -12.99 0.00
N GLU A 18 1.08 -13.97 -0.87
CA GLU A 18 0.22 -14.16 -2.04
C GLU A 18 -1.16 -14.66 -1.60
N ASN A 19 -2.21 -14.38 -2.40
CA ASN A 19 -3.61 -14.73 -2.11
C ASN A 19 -4.17 -14.14 -0.80
N SER A 20 -3.59 -13.03 -0.34
CA SER A 20 -4.04 -12.32 0.85
C SER A 20 -5.35 -11.57 0.58
N THR A 21 -6.37 -11.83 1.39
CA THR A 21 -7.67 -11.14 1.32
C THR A 21 -7.70 -9.83 2.11
N TYR A 22 -6.56 -9.43 2.67
CA TYR A 22 -6.45 -8.26 3.50
C TYR A 22 -6.66 -6.97 2.68
N GLN A 23 -7.52 -6.08 3.19
CA GLN A 23 -7.93 -4.88 2.45
C GLN A 23 -6.76 -3.91 2.21
N SER A 24 -6.55 -3.49 0.96
CA SER A 24 -5.45 -2.62 0.54
C SER A 24 -5.36 -1.31 1.34
N ASN A 25 -6.51 -0.67 1.64
CA ASN A 25 -6.54 0.55 2.44
C ASN A 25 -6.07 0.33 3.89
N LYS A 26 -6.37 -0.83 4.48
CA LYS A 26 -5.88 -1.19 5.82
C LYS A 26 -4.39 -1.53 5.75
N LEU A 27 -3.96 -2.21 4.68
CA LEU A 27 -2.56 -2.58 4.47
C LEU A 27 -1.67 -1.34 4.36
N ARG A 28 -2.08 -0.39 3.51
CA ARG A 28 -1.42 0.90 3.33
C ARG A 28 -1.15 1.60 4.66
N LYS A 29 -2.20 1.80 5.47
CA LYS A 29 -2.09 2.45 6.79
C LYS A 29 -1.10 1.72 7.70
N ARG A 30 -1.10 0.39 7.65
CA ARG A 30 -0.23 -0.43 8.49
C ARG A 30 1.22 -0.41 8.05
N LEU A 31 1.49 -0.46 6.75
CA LEU A 31 2.83 -0.33 6.19
C LEU A 31 3.47 1.02 6.56
N LEU A 32 2.69 2.11 6.45
CA LEU A 32 3.14 3.44 6.85
C LEU A 32 3.35 3.56 8.37
N LYS A 33 2.42 3.04 9.18
CA LYS A 33 2.52 3.09 10.64
C LYS A 33 3.68 2.25 11.20
N SER A 34 3.99 1.12 10.56
CA SER A 34 5.09 0.23 10.96
C SER A 34 6.46 0.71 10.47
N GLY A 35 6.53 1.73 9.62
CA GLY A 35 7.78 2.22 9.05
C GLY A 35 8.38 1.31 7.97
N ILE A 36 7.68 0.23 7.58
CA ILE A 36 8.11 -0.65 6.48
C ILE A 36 8.11 0.09 5.14
N LYS A 37 7.14 0.99 4.95
CA LYS A 37 7.09 1.93 3.84
C LYS A 37 7.07 3.35 4.37
N LEU A 38 7.72 4.25 3.65
CA LEU A 38 7.87 5.64 4.06
C LEU A 38 6.65 6.48 3.66
N LEU A 39 6.45 7.61 4.35
CA LEU A 39 5.47 8.64 4.00
C LEU A 39 5.97 9.50 2.83
N CYS A 40 6.41 8.86 1.75
CA CYS A 40 6.81 9.51 0.50
C CYS A 40 6.35 8.66 -0.70
N CYS A 41 6.21 9.31 -1.86
CA CYS A 41 5.96 8.59 -3.10
C CYS A 41 7.23 7.86 -3.56
N GLU A 42 7.17 6.54 -3.72
CA GLU A 42 8.30 5.71 -4.18
C GLU A 42 8.64 5.93 -5.67
N MET A 43 7.82 6.66 -6.44
CA MET A 43 8.08 6.96 -7.85
C MET A 43 8.68 8.35 -8.09
N CYS A 44 8.14 9.38 -7.45
CA CYS A 44 8.60 10.77 -7.66
C CYS A 44 9.31 11.38 -6.45
N ASN A 45 9.44 10.62 -5.36
CA ASN A 45 10.13 11.00 -4.12
C ASN A 45 9.56 12.25 -3.42
N ARG A 46 8.35 12.70 -3.80
CA ARG A 46 7.68 13.83 -3.16
C ARG A 46 6.90 13.39 -1.93
N THR A 47 6.89 14.26 -0.94
CA THR A 47 6.08 14.16 0.29
C THR A 47 4.97 15.21 0.30
N GLU A 48 5.13 16.31 -0.45
CA GLU A 48 4.23 17.45 -0.48
C GLU A 48 3.81 17.86 -1.89
N TRP A 49 2.59 18.37 -2.00
CA TRP A 49 2.00 18.95 -3.19
C TRP A 49 1.30 20.25 -2.83
N MET A 50 1.70 21.36 -3.47
CA MET A 50 1.16 22.70 -3.18
C MET A 50 1.24 23.07 -1.68
N GLY A 51 2.35 22.71 -1.02
CA GLY A 51 2.57 22.99 0.41
C GLY A 51 1.73 22.13 1.37
N SER A 52 1.04 21.10 0.88
CA SER A 52 0.26 20.16 1.68
C SER A 52 0.80 18.73 1.57
N PRO A 53 0.71 17.90 2.61
CA PRO A 53 1.11 16.49 2.54
C PRO A 53 0.36 15.74 1.44
N ILE A 54 1.08 14.98 0.63
CA ILE A 54 0.49 14.19 -0.45
C ILE A 54 -0.33 13.03 0.14
N PRO A 55 -1.58 12.82 -0.30
CA PRO A 55 -2.28 11.58 0.00
C PRO A 55 -1.62 10.43 -0.74
N LEU A 56 -1.01 9.50 -0.02
CA LEU A 56 -0.38 8.33 -0.64
C LEU A 56 -1.37 7.17 -0.80
N GLU A 57 -1.20 6.42 -1.88
CA GLU A 57 -1.99 5.24 -2.26
C GLU A 57 -1.09 4.00 -2.25
N LEU A 58 -1.69 2.81 -2.05
CA LEU A 58 -1.00 1.54 -2.20
C LEU A 58 -1.26 1.02 -3.60
N ASP A 59 -0.19 0.76 -4.35
CA ASP A 59 -0.22 0.18 -5.67
C ASP A 59 0.43 -1.21 -5.65
N HIS A 60 -0.21 -2.12 -6.38
CA HIS A 60 0.27 -3.46 -6.64
C HIS A 60 0.94 -3.44 -8.02
N ILE A 61 2.26 -3.67 -8.07
CA ILE A 61 3.05 -3.51 -9.30
C ILE A 61 2.53 -4.42 -10.43
N ASN A 62 2.16 -5.66 -10.09
CA ASN A 62 1.54 -6.59 -11.03
C ASN A 62 0.03 -6.37 -11.24
N GLY A 63 -0.59 -5.43 -10.51
CA GLY A 63 -2.01 -5.13 -10.56
C GLY A 63 -2.93 -6.17 -9.91
N ASN A 64 -2.38 -7.25 -9.33
CA ASN A 64 -3.14 -8.24 -8.58
C ASN A 64 -3.31 -7.80 -7.12
N LYS A 65 -4.53 -7.40 -6.76
CA LYS A 65 -4.86 -6.94 -5.40
C LYS A 65 -4.70 -7.99 -4.30
N TYR A 66 -4.56 -9.27 -4.64
CA TYR A 66 -4.37 -10.36 -3.69
C TYR A 66 -2.89 -10.73 -3.46
N ASP A 67 -1.96 -10.16 -4.25
CA ASP A 67 -0.53 -10.39 -4.06
C ASP A 67 0.07 -9.29 -3.17
N ASN A 68 -0.01 -9.50 -1.86
CA ASN A 68 0.47 -8.54 -0.86
C ASN A 68 1.94 -8.74 -0.48
N ARG A 69 2.72 -9.53 -1.24
CA ARG A 69 4.15 -9.69 -0.99
C ARG A 69 4.85 -8.34 -1.11
N LEU A 70 5.76 -8.03 -0.19
CA LEU A 70 6.31 -6.68 -0.03
C LEU A 70 6.95 -6.12 -1.31
N PHE A 71 7.62 -6.95 -2.11
CA PHE A 71 8.24 -6.55 -3.37
C PHE A 71 7.22 -6.13 -4.44
N ASN A 72 5.98 -6.61 -4.36
CA ASN A 72 4.90 -6.28 -5.28
C ASN A 72 4.16 -4.99 -4.85
N LEU A 73 4.46 -4.45 -3.68
CA LEU A 73 3.79 -3.29 -3.11
C LEU A 73 4.64 -2.04 -3.21
N ARG A 74 4.04 -0.94 -3.65
CA ARG A 74 4.63 0.40 -3.56
C ARG A 74 3.63 1.44 -3.08
N ILE A 75 4.13 2.42 -2.36
CA ILE A 75 3.40 3.59 -1.90
C ILE A 75 3.68 4.72 -2.89
N ILE A 76 2.65 5.20 -3.57
CA ILE A 76 2.79 6.24 -4.60
C ILE A 76 1.74 7.32 -4.46
N CYS A 77 2.01 8.51 -5.01
CA CYS A 77 1.01 9.58 -5.05
C CYS A 77 -0.03 9.34 -6.15
N PRO A 78 -1.20 9.99 -6.09
CA PRO A 78 -2.29 9.75 -7.04
C PRO A 78 -1.89 10.14 -8.47
N ASN A 79 -1.05 11.17 -8.62
CA ASN A 79 -0.52 11.61 -9.90
C ASN A 79 0.38 10.54 -10.54
N CYS A 80 1.30 9.94 -9.77
CA CYS A 80 2.11 8.84 -10.25
C CYS A 80 1.27 7.59 -10.51
N HIS A 81 0.31 7.29 -9.63
CA HIS A 81 -0.58 6.14 -9.81
C HIS A 81 -1.37 6.24 -11.12
N ALA A 82 -1.85 7.42 -11.49
CA ALA A 82 -2.56 7.66 -12.76
C ALA A 82 -1.76 7.27 -14.01
N THR A 83 -0.42 7.29 -13.93
CA THR A 83 0.49 6.91 -15.04
C THR A 83 0.72 5.40 -15.15
N THR A 84 0.27 4.60 -14.18
CA THR A 84 0.45 3.16 -14.19
C THR A 84 -0.53 2.46 -15.14
N ASN A 85 -0.13 1.29 -15.63
CA ASN A 85 -0.97 0.44 -16.49
C ASN A 85 -2.11 -0.24 -15.72
N THR A 86 -2.06 -0.25 -14.39
CA THR A 86 -3.01 -0.91 -13.48
C THR A 86 -4.01 0.08 -12.87
N TYR A 87 -3.85 1.37 -13.14
CA TYR A 87 -4.67 2.43 -12.53
C TYR A 87 -6.17 2.26 -12.79
N ARG A 88 -6.97 2.37 -11.72
CA ARG A 88 -8.46 2.42 -11.76
C ARG A 88 -9.10 1.40 -12.71
N GLY A 89 -8.60 0.17 -12.69
CA GLY A 89 -9.21 -0.93 -13.42
C GLY A 89 -8.83 -1.02 -14.90
N LYS A 90 -7.78 -0.32 -15.34
CA LYS A 90 -7.16 -0.54 -16.65
C LYS A 90 -6.73 -1.99 -16.88
N ASN A 91 -6.56 -2.78 -15.81
CA ASN A 91 -6.21 -4.20 -15.84
C ASN A 91 -7.36 -5.13 -15.36
N ILE A 92 -8.62 -4.68 -15.38
CA ILE A 92 -9.76 -5.56 -15.06
C ILE A 92 -9.77 -6.75 -16.02
N GLY A 93 -9.79 -7.97 -15.48
CA GLY A 93 -9.77 -9.21 -16.26
C GLY A 93 -8.37 -9.70 -16.65
N SER A 94 -7.30 -8.97 -16.31
CA SER A 94 -5.92 -9.36 -16.64
C SER A 94 -5.26 -10.30 -15.62
N TYR A 95 -5.89 -10.52 -14.47
CA TYR A 95 -5.42 -11.43 -13.44
C TYR A 95 -6.33 -12.67 -13.38
N LYS A 96 -5.75 -13.87 -13.53
CA LYS A 96 -6.41 -15.18 -13.35
C LYS A 96 -6.21 -15.66 -11.92
#